data_AF-A0A1B6G753-F1
#
_entry.id   AF-A0A1B6G753-F1
#
_cell.length_a   1.000
_cell.length_b   1.000
_cell.length_c   1.000
_cell.angle_alpha   90.00
_cell.angle_beta   90.00
_cell.angle_gamma   90.00
#
_symmetry.space_group_name_H-M   'P 1'
#
loop_
_entity.id
_entity.type
_entity.pdbx_description
1 polymer ?
#
loop_
_entity_poly.entity_id
_entity_poly.type
_entity_poly.pdbx_seq_one_letter_code
_entity_poly.pdbx_strand_id
1 'polypeptide(L)'
;PPLSADIKATEVMSAPAVVFPAKVRVGRLIDILENVPHNGFPIVDSAHTSSQGVLKSVGRLKGLILRSQLIVLLRNKCFNETPPTSSDELRRKLRMFRDAYANNQHVENVR
;
A
#
# COMPACT_ATOMS: atom_id res chain seq x y z
N PRO A 1 -12.85 -18.29 19.78
CA PRO A 1 -12.42 -19.25 20.83
C PRO A 1 -12.31 -18.54 22.19
N PRO A 2 -12.77 -19.13 23.30
CA PRO A 2 -12.72 -18.51 24.63
C PRO A 2 -11.28 -18.22 25.13
N LEU A 3 -10.24 -18.80 24.51
CA LEU A 3 -8.83 -18.62 24.86
C LEU A 3 -8.14 -17.42 24.19
N SER A 4 -8.82 -16.67 23.32
CA SER A 4 -8.21 -15.52 22.60
C SER A 4 -8.72 -14.17 23.07
N ALA A 5 -9.52 -14.11 24.14
CA ALA A 5 -10.16 -12.87 24.62
C ALA A 5 -9.13 -11.87 25.17
N ASP A 6 -8.04 -12.35 25.76
CA ASP A 6 -7.00 -11.52 26.39
C ASP A 6 -5.77 -11.27 25.51
N ILE A 7 -5.76 -11.81 24.27
CA ILE A 7 -4.63 -11.63 23.36
C ILE A 7 -4.73 -10.23 22.73
N LYS A 8 -3.76 -9.37 23.05
CA LYS A 8 -3.73 -7.99 22.51
C LYS A 8 -3.20 -7.98 21.09
N ALA A 9 -3.70 -7.06 20.26
CA ALA A 9 -3.21 -6.90 18.88
C ALA A 9 -1.68 -6.67 18.80
N THR A 10 -1.11 -5.99 19.82
CA THR A 10 0.34 -5.77 19.96
C THR A 10 1.15 -7.05 20.08
N GLU A 11 0.53 -8.15 20.52
CA GLU A 11 1.18 -9.46 20.70
C GLU A 11 1.18 -10.29 19.42
N VAL A 12 0.27 -9.99 18.47
CA VAL A 12 0.08 -10.81 17.26
C VAL A 12 0.52 -10.09 15.99
N MET A 13 0.55 -8.75 16.01
CA MET A 13 0.91 -7.98 14.82
C MET A 13 2.40 -8.11 14.48
N SER A 14 2.71 -8.15 13.18
CA SER A 14 4.09 -8.01 12.72
C SER A 14 4.58 -6.57 12.90
N ALA A 15 5.77 -6.40 13.47
CA ALA A 15 6.42 -5.11 13.63
C ALA A 15 7.94 -5.24 13.38
N PRO A 16 8.60 -4.23 12.76
CA PRO A 16 8.02 -2.99 12.23
C PRO A 16 7.31 -3.18 10.89
N ALA A 17 6.29 -2.38 10.61
CA ALA A 17 5.60 -2.38 9.32
C ALA A 17 6.41 -1.66 8.24
N VAL A 18 6.43 -2.19 7.02
CA VAL A 18 6.96 -1.50 5.83
C VAL A 18 5.90 -0.52 5.33
N VAL A 19 6.20 0.78 5.38
CA VAL A 19 5.27 1.87 5.07
C VAL A 19 5.79 2.78 3.97
N PHE A 20 4.88 3.48 3.28
CA PHE A 20 5.24 4.52 2.32
C PHE A 20 4.75 5.90 2.79
N PRO A 21 5.51 6.97 2.54
CA PRO A 21 4.97 8.32 2.56
C PRO A 21 4.03 8.55 1.36
N ALA A 22 3.18 9.57 1.43
CA ALA A 22 2.31 9.95 0.31
C ALA A 22 3.08 10.30 -0.99
N LYS A 23 4.34 10.74 -0.87
CA LYS A 23 5.26 10.97 -1.99
C LYS A 23 6.51 10.13 -1.80
N VAL A 24 6.71 9.15 -2.68
CA VAL A 24 7.87 8.23 -2.64
C VAL A 24 8.64 8.30 -3.96
N ARG A 25 9.98 8.21 -3.90
CA ARG A 25 10.82 8.10 -5.10
C ARG A 25 10.58 6.75 -5.78
N VAL A 26 10.46 6.75 -7.11
CA VAL A 26 10.22 5.53 -7.91
C VAL A 26 11.29 4.46 -7.65
N GLY A 27 12.58 4.82 -7.60
CA GLY A 27 13.64 3.87 -7.31
C GLY A 27 13.49 3.16 -5.96
N ARG A 28 13.13 3.91 -4.90
CA ARG A 28 12.85 3.34 -3.57
C ARG A 28 11.61 2.43 -3.58
N LEU A 29 10.60 2.82 -4.34
CA LEU A 29 9.38 2.02 -4.49
C LEU A 29 9.70 0.66 -5.15
N ILE A 30 10.46 0.66 -6.24
CA ILE A 30 10.88 -0.56 -6.95
C ILE A 30 11.72 -1.44 -6.04
N ASP A 31 12.74 -0.87 -5.38
CA ASP A 31 13.60 -1.59 -4.44
C ASP A 31 12.80 -2.31 -3.34
N ILE A 32 11.82 -1.64 -2.74
CA ILE A 32 10.95 -2.27 -1.73
C ILE A 32 10.08 -3.36 -2.36
N LEU A 33 9.51 -3.13 -3.54
CA LEU A 33 8.68 -4.14 -4.19
C LEU A 33 9.50 -5.38 -4.58
N GLU A 34 10.75 -5.25 -4.97
CA GLU A 34 11.62 -6.39 -5.33
C GLU A 34 12.06 -7.18 -4.10
N ASN A 35 12.31 -6.51 -2.98
CA ASN A 35 12.89 -7.12 -1.79
C ASN A 35 11.87 -7.55 -0.72
N VAL A 36 10.61 -7.13 -0.82
CA VAL A 36 9.59 -7.39 0.22
C VAL A 36 8.37 -8.13 -0.36
N PRO A 37 7.97 -9.28 0.23
CA PRO A 37 6.87 -10.11 -0.28
C PRO A 37 5.47 -9.62 0.14
N HIS A 38 5.35 -8.40 0.68
CA HIS A 38 4.08 -7.87 1.15
C HIS A 38 3.18 -7.43 -0.01
N ASN A 39 1.87 -7.68 0.14
CA ASN A 39 0.86 -7.32 -0.86
C ASN A 39 0.14 -6.00 -0.56
N GLY A 40 0.36 -5.42 0.62
CA GLY A 40 -0.25 -4.16 1.04
C GLY A 40 0.73 -3.34 1.86
N PHE A 41 0.69 -2.02 1.66
CA PHE A 41 1.58 -1.07 2.30
C PHE A 41 0.76 0.10 2.86
N PRO A 42 0.88 0.41 4.16
CA PRO A 42 0.28 1.59 4.74
C PRO A 42 0.90 2.87 4.16
N ILE A 43 0.07 3.85 3.84
CA ILE A 43 0.49 5.20 3.52
C ILE A 43 0.44 6.04 4.79
N VAL A 44 1.58 6.60 5.19
CA VAL A 44 1.72 7.35 6.44
C VAL A 44 2.20 8.78 6.18
N ASP A 45 1.86 9.64 7.11
CA ASP A 45 2.43 10.98 7.25
C ASP A 45 3.52 10.95 8.31
N SER A 46 4.77 10.97 7.83
CA SER A 46 5.97 10.83 8.65
C SER A 46 6.28 12.06 9.51
N ALA A 47 5.54 13.16 9.36
CA ALA A 47 5.67 14.30 10.26
C ALA A 47 5.20 14.00 11.70
N HIS A 48 4.46 12.89 11.88
CA HIS A 48 3.85 12.50 13.16
C HIS A 48 4.42 11.20 13.71
N THR A 49 5.75 11.06 13.75
CA THR A 49 6.41 9.95 14.44
C THR A 49 6.41 10.18 15.94
N SER A 50 6.26 9.11 16.72
CA SER A 50 6.34 9.17 18.18
C SER A 50 7.08 7.95 18.70
N SER A 51 7.98 8.17 19.65
CA SER A 51 8.62 7.13 20.44
C SER A 51 7.91 6.88 21.78
N GLN A 52 6.79 7.57 22.03
CA GLN A 52 6.01 7.46 23.26
C GLN A 52 4.99 6.31 23.14
N GLY A 53 4.92 5.46 24.17
CA GLY A 53 4.00 4.33 24.27
C GLY A 53 4.66 2.96 24.02
N VAL A 54 3.84 1.91 23.99
CA VAL A 54 4.29 0.50 23.86
C VAL A 54 4.90 0.22 22.48
N LEU A 55 4.48 0.95 21.43
CA LEU A 55 4.96 0.80 20.06
C LEU A 55 5.51 2.11 19.51
N LYS A 56 6.61 2.04 18.76
CA LYS A 56 7.13 3.18 17.99
C LYS A 56 6.16 3.49 16.85
N SER A 57 5.62 4.71 16.83
CA SER A 57 4.78 5.19 15.73
C SER A 57 5.65 5.59 14.55
N VAL A 58 5.38 4.98 13.40
CA VAL A 58 6.03 5.26 12.11
C VAL A 58 5.37 6.42 11.34
N GLY A 59 4.39 7.09 11.94
CA GLY A 59 3.65 8.20 11.34
C GLY A 59 2.14 8.05 11.47
N ARG A 60 1.39 9.09 11.07
CA ARG A 60 -0.08 9.07 11.06
C ARG A 60 -0.58 8.37 9.80
N LEU A 61 -1.40 7.33 9.97
CA LEU A 61 -2.02 6.62 8.83
C LEU A 61 -2.90 7.57 8.00
N LYS A 62 -2.71 7.53 6.67
CA LYS A 62 -3.51 8.27 5.68
C LYS A 62 -4.30 7.34 4.75
N GLY A 63 -3.86 6.10 4.60
CA GLY A 63 -4.53 5.11 3.76
C GLY A 63 -3.68 3.85 3.60
N LEU A 64 -4.06 3.02 2.65
CA LEU A 64 -3.36 1.77 2.32
C LEU A 64 -3.35 1.61 0.80
N ILE A 65 -2.25 1.11 0.26
CA ILE A 65 -2.10 0.80 -1.17
C ILE A 65 -1.62 -0.63 -1.35
N LEU A 66 -2.13 -1.31 -2.38
CA LEU A 66 -1.75 -2.68 -2.69
C LEU A 66 -0.54 -2.72 -3.62
N ARG A 67 0.23 -3.82 -3.52
CA ARG A 67 1.32 -4.14 -4.45
C ARG A 67 0.85 -4.13 -5.90
N SER A 68 -0.29 -4.74 -6.18
CA SER A 68 -0.88 -4.78 -7.51
C SER A 68 -1.22 -3.38 -8.05
N GLN A 69 -1.76 -2.50 -7.20
CA GLN A 69 -2.04 -1.10 -7.55
C GLN A 69 -0.75 -0.34 -7.89
N LEU A 70 0.30 -0.51 -7.09
CA LEU A 70 1.60 0.10 -7.35
C LEU A 70 2.20 -0.39 -8.67
N ILE A 71 2.11 -1.69 -8.97
CA ILE A 71 2.57 -2.27 -10.25
C ILE A 71 1.82 -1.64 -11.43
N VAL A 72 0.49 -1.47 -11.33
CA VAL A 72 -0.29 -0.81 -12.39
C VAL A 72 0.15 0.63 -12.60
N LEU A 73 0.34 1.40 -11.51
CA LEU A 73 0.82 2.78 -11.58
C LEU A 73 2.21 2.88 -12.24
N LEU A 74 3.13 2.00 -11.85
CA LEU A 74 4.49 1.92 -12.40
C LEU A 74 4.49 1.57 -13.89
N ARG A 75 3.71 0.55 -14.29
CA ARG A 75 3.60 0.11 -15.70
C ARG A 75 3.08 1.22 -16.62
N ASN A 76 2.13 2.03 -16.13
CA ASN A 76 1.55 3.15 -16.87
C ASN A 76 2.31 4.46 -16.68
N LYS A 77 3.44 4.46 -15.94
CA LYS A 77 4.26 5.65 -15.64
C LYS A 77 3.47 6.81 -15.02
N CYS A 78 2.46 6.50 -14.18
CA CYS A 78 1.63 7.48 -13.50
C CYS A 78 2.39 8.13 -12.33
N PHE A 79 3.18 9.16 -12.62
CA PHE A 79 4.04 9.84 -11.64
C PHE A 79 3.57 11.26 -11.36
N ASN A 80 3.40 11.63 -10.09
CA ASN A 80 3.01 12.98 -9.65
C ASN A 80 1.78 13.54 -10.39
N GLU A 81 0.81 12.67 -10.65
CA GLU A 81 -0.48 13.02 -11.25
C GLU A 81 -1.26 14.03 -10.39
N THR A 82 -1.99 14.93 -11.03
CA THR A 82 -2.96 15.77 -10.33
C THR A 82 -4.12 14.93 -9.82
N PRO A 83 -4.65 15.24 -8.62
CA PRO A 83 -5.89 14.63 -8.16
C PRO A 83 -7.02 14.88 -9.17
N PRO A 84 -7.90 13.89 -9.41
CA PRO A 84 -9.00 14.08 -10.33
C PRO A 84 -9.93 15.19 -9.83
N THR A 85 -10.29 16.10 -10.73
CA THR A 85 -11.14 17.27 -10.42
C THR A 85 -12.64 16.98 -10.59
N SER A 86 -12.96 15.87 -11.26
CA SER A 86 -14.33 15.43 -11.53
C SER A 86 -14.48 13.92 -11.38
N SER A 87 -15.73 13.48 -11.13
CA SER A 87 -16.07 12.05 -11.06
C SER A 87 -15.74 11.30 -12.35
N ASP A 88 -15.94 11.94 -13.51
CA ASP A 88 -15.61 11.32 -14.79
C ASP A 88 -14.12 11.14 -14.97
N GLU A 89 -13.30 12.13 -14.61
CA GLU A 89 -11.84 12.01 -14.63
C GLU A 89 -11.37 10.87 -13.71
N LEU A 90 -11.91 10.79 -12.49
CA LEU A 90 -11.65 9.69 -11.57
C LEU A 90 -12.02 8.34 -12.20
N ARG A 91 -13.20 8.22 -12.81
CA ARG A 91 -13.62 7.00 -13.52
C ARG A 91 -12.65 6.63 -14.63
N ARG A 92 -12.11 7.59 -15.40
CA ARG A 92 -11.09 7.30 -16.43
C ARG A 92 -9.84 6.71 -15.82
N LYS A 93 -9.31 7.31 -14.75
CA LYS A 93 -8.13 6.81 -14.03
C LYS A 93 -8.37 5.41 -13.44
N LEU A 94 -9.57 5.16 -12.89
CA LEU A 94 -9.94 3.86 -12.32
C LEU A 94 -10.06 2.74 -13.37
N ARG A 95 -10.42 3.05 -14.62
CA ARG A 95 -10.51 2.04 -15.70
C ARG A 95 -9.18 1.32 -15.93
N MET A 96 -8.08 2.05 -15.92
CA MET A 96 -6.73 1.48 -16.05
C MET A 96 -6.49 0.34 -15.04
N PHE A 97 -6.91 0.50 -13.78
CA PHE A 97 -6.80 -0.55 -12.77
C PHE A 97 -7.72 -1.72 -13.07
N ARG A 98 -8.99 -1.44 -13.41
CA ARG A 98 -9.98 -2.48 -13.73
C ARG A 98 -9.52 -3.35 -14.90
N ASP A 99 -9.01 -2.74 -15.95
CA ASP A 99 -8.53 -3.41 -17.14
C ASP A 99 -7.29 -4.26 -16.80
N ALA A 100 -6.37 -3.73 -15.98
CA ALA A 100 -5.23 -4.49 -15.50
C ALA A 100 -5.64 -5.70 -14.66
N TYR A 101 -6.65 -5.59 -13.78
CA TYR A 101 -7.11 -6.73 -12.99
C TYR A 101 -7.79 -7.80 -13.85
N ALA A 102 -8.64 -7.42 -14.80
CA ALA A 102 -9.28 -8.35 -15.71
C ALA A 102 -8.25 -9.19 -16.51
N ASN A 103 -7.18 -8.54 -16.97
CA ASN A 103 -6.10 -9.21 -17.71
C ASN A 103 -5.26 -10.14 -16.82
N ASN A 104 -5.11 -9.83 -15.53
CA ASN A 104 -4.34 -10.69 -14.61
C ASN A 104 -5.17 -11.88 -14.07
N GLN A 105 -6.50 -11.87 -14.20
CA GLN A 105 -7.35 -13.02 -13.80
C GLN A 105 -7.20 -14.23 -14.72
N HIS A 106 -6.59 -14.07 -15.90
CA HIS A 106 -6.35 -15.16 -16.86
C HIS A 106 -5.01 -15.88 -16.63
N VAL A 107 -4.25 -15.53 -15.58
CA VAL A 107 -2.99 -16.20 -15.25
C VAL A 107 -3.20 -17.15 -14.07
N GLU A 108 -3.97 -18.21 -14.31
CA GLU A 108 -3.63 -19.50 -13.72
C GLU A 108 -2.50 -20.10 -14.55
N ASN A 109 -1.26 -19.86 -14.12
CA ASN A 109 -0.21 -20.83 -14.33
C ASN A 109 0.38 -21.12 -12.96
N VAL A 110 -0.32 -22.03 -12.28
CA VAL A 110 0.23 -22.87 -11.22
C VAL A 110 1.54 -23.46 -11.77
N ARG A 111 2.65 -23.12 -11.13
CA ARG A 111 3.86 -23.93 -11.10
C ARG A 111 4.19 -24.17 -9.65
#